data_AF-A0A2U1LY54-F1
#
_entry.id   AF-A0A2U1LY54-F1
#
_cell.length_a   1.000
_cell.length_b   1.000
_cell.length_c   1.000
_cell.angle_alpha   90.00
_cell.angle_beta   90.00
_cell.angle_gamma   90.00
#
_symmetry.space_group_name_H-M   'P 1'
#
loop_
_entity.id
_entity.type
_entity.pdbx_description
1 polymer ?
#
loop_
_entity_poly.entity_id
_entity_poly.type
_entity_poly.pdbx_seq_one_letter_code
_entity_poly.pdbx_strand_id
1 'polypeptide(L)'
;MGNVNEGCRFIPFGMGRRQCPGSGLANRVVGMALASLIQCFEWERVGEELVGLSEGKGLTMPKDDPLEAMCKPRQIMSHFVQTTIDVQ
;
A
#
# COMPACT_ATOMS: atom_id res chain seq x y z
N MET A 1 12.26 -16.12 -35.61
CA MET A 1 12.79 -15.00 -34.81
C MET A 1 11.74 -14.63 -33.76
N GLY A 2 11.91 -15.08 -32.51
CA GLY A 2 11.16 -14.63 -31.32
C GLY A 2 9.67 -15.00 -31.23
N ASN A 3 9.35 -15.99 -30.41
CA ASN A 3 8.00 -16.26 -29.91
C ASN A 3 7.71 -15.23 -28.79
N VAL A 4 6.81 -14.25 -29.01
CA VAL A 4 6.41 -13.26 -27.99
C VAL A 4 5.04 -13.66 -27.43
N ASN A 5 4.99 -14.82 -26.78
CA ASN A 5 3.91 -15.13 -25.85
C ASN A 5 4.29 -14.54 -24.48
N GLU A 6 3.31 -13.90 -23.82
CA GLU A 6 3.38 -13.12 -22.55
C GLU A 6 3.53 -11.58 -22.69
N GLY A 7 2.64 -10.96 -23.47
CA GLY A 7 2.42 -9.51 -23.43
C GLY A 7 1.94 -9.02 -22.07
N CYS A 8 2.51 -7.90 -21.60
CA CYS A 8 2.30 -7.23 -20.32
C CYS A 8 0.82 -7.18 -19.88
N ARG A 9 0.39 -8.07 -18.97
CA ARG A 9 -1.01 -8.16 -18.49
C ARG A 9 -1.39 -7.06 -17.48
N PHE A 10 -0.44 -6.29 -16.98
CA PHE A 10 -0.68 -5.27 -15.96
C PHE A 10 0.15 -4.00 -16.25
N ILE A 11 -0.54 -2.89 -16.54
CA ILE A 11 0.09 -1.62 -16.96
C ILE A 11 -0.47 -0.44 -16.14
N PRO A 12 -0.29 -0.43 -14.80
CA PRO A 12 -0.92 0.56 -13.90
C PRO A 12 -0.43 1.99 -14.13
N PHE A 13 0.72 2.15 -14.80
CA PHE A 13 1.34 3.44 -15.10
C PHE A 13 1.35 3.77 -16.59
N GLY A 14 0.65 3.00 -17.42
CA GLY A 14 0.74 3.11 -18.88
C GLY A 14 2.10 2.69 -19.45
N MET A 15 2.26 2.82 -20.76
CA MET A 15 3.46 2.45 -21.50
C MET A 15 3.72 3.46 -22.64
N GLY A 16 4.98 3.62 -23.05
CA GLY A 16 5.38 4.45 -24.20
C GLY A 16 5.52 5.94 -23.87
N ARG A 17 5.31 6.81 -24.88
CA ARG A 17 5.58 8.26 -24.78
C ARG A 17 4.72 9.02 -23.77
N ARG A 18 3.59 8.44 -23.35
CA ARG A 18 2.66 9.03 -22.37
C ARG A 18 2.56 8.21 -21.07
N GLN A 19 3.53 7.33 -20.81
CA GLN A 19 3.61 6.63 -19.53
C GLN A 19 3.69 7.64 -18.38
N CYS A 20 3.17 7.26 -17.21
CA CYS A 20 3.20 8.10 -16.02
C CYS A 20 4.65 8.45 -15.68
N PRO A 21 5.03 9.74 -15.68
CA PRO A 21 6.40 10.15 -15.36
C PRO A 21 6.74 9.87 -13.88
N GLY A 22 5.73 9.66 -13.04
CA GLY A 22 5.87 9.32 -11.63
C GLY A 22 6.01 7.83 -11.32
N SER A 23 6.01 6.92 -12.31
CA SER A 23 6.02 5.47 -12.08
C SER A 23 7.17 4.99 -11.18
N GLY A 24 8.39 5.47 -11.43
CA GLY A 24 9.57 5.16 -10.63
C GLY A 24 9.51 5.74 -9.21
N LEU A 25 8.85 6.89 -9.01
CA LEU A 25 8.66 7.47 -7.69
C LEU A 25 7.60 6.69 -6.91
N ALA A 26 6.46 6.40 -7.55
CA ALA A 26 5.36 5.65 -6.96
C ALA A 26 5.83 4.29 -6.44
N ASN A 27 6.59 3.53 -7.25
CA ASN A 27 7.12 2.24 -6.83
C ASN A 27 8.03 2.33 -5.60
N ARG A 28 8.88 3.35 -5.52
CA ARG A 28 9.77 3.56 -4.38
C ARG A 28 8.99 3.95 -3.14
N VAL A 29 8.11 4.95 -3.25
CA VAL A 29 7.34 5.47 -2.11
C VAL A 29 6.40 4.41 -1.56
N VAL A 30 5.61 3.75 -2.42
CA VAL A 30 4.68 2.70 -1.99
C VAL A 30 5.44 1.50 -1.40
N GLY A 31 6.53 1.07 -2.05
CA GLY A 31 7.35 -0.02 -1.55
C GLY A 31 7.98 0.27 -0.19
N MET A 32 8.58 1.46 -0.01
CA MET A 32 9.18 1.86 1.26
C MET A 32 8.14 2.06 2.35
N ALA A 33 7.01 2.72 2.05
CA ALA A 33 5.94 2.90 3.02
C ALA A 33 5.40 1.55 3.50
N LEU A 34 5.11 0.62 2.57
CA LEU A 34 4.62 -0.71 2.90
C LEU A 34 5.65 -1.51 3.72
N ALA A 35 6.93 -1.48 3.31
CA ALA A 35 8.01 -2.14 4.04
C ALA A 35 8.10 -1.65 5.48
N SER A 36 8.08 -0.32 5.70
CA SER A 36 8.09 0.28 7.03
C SER A 36 6.86 -0.14 7.86
N LEU A 37 5.66 -0.13 7.27
CA LEU A 37 4.43 -0.52 7.97
C LEU A 37 4.46 -2.00 8.39
N ILE A 38 4.95 -2.90 7.53
CA ILE A 38 5.06 -4.33 7.82
C ILE A 38 6.17 -4.61 8.86
N GLN A 39 7.31 -3.95 8.71
CA GLN A 39 8.46 -4.14 9.59
C GLN A 39 8.21 -3.59 10.99
N CYS A 40 7.47 -2.48 11.11
CA CYS A 40 7.29 -1.81 12.39
C CYS A 40 6.10 -2.32 13.20
N PHE A 41 5.06 -2.85 12.56
CA PHE A 41 3.79 -3.14 13.23
C PHE A 41 3.32 -4.58 13.01
N GLU A 42 2.60 -5.09 14.00
CA GLU A 42 1.68 -6.21 13.89
C GLU A 42 0.29 -5.65 13.61
N TRP A 43 -0.40 -6.23 12.64
CA TRP A 43 -1.67 -5.72 12.13
C TRP A 43 -2.80 -6.67 12.48
N GLU A 44 -3.88 -6.12 13.03
CA GLU A 44 -5.12 -6.82 13.36
C GLU A 44 -6.30 -6.05 12.74
N ARG A 45 -7.39 -6.76 12.45
CA ARG A 45 -8.64 -6.11 12.04
C ARG A 45 -9.30 -5.49 13.27
N VAL A 46 -10.08 -4.42 13.08
CA VAL A 46 -10.82 -3.77 14.18
C VAL A 46 -11.92 -4.69 14.75
N GLY A 47 -12.39 -5.66 13.96
CA GLY A 47 -13.29 -6.73 14.38
C GLY A 47 -13.05 -8.03 13.62
N GLU A 48 -13.99 -8.97 13.70
CA GLU A 48 -13.86 -10.29 13.06
C GLU A 48 -14.20 -10.30 11.57
N GLU A 49 -14.94 -9.28 11.11
CA GLU A 49 -15.39 -9.18 9.72
C GLU A 49 -14.22 -9.05 8.73
N LEU A 50 -14.43 -9.52 7.50
CA LEU A 50 -13.46 -9.34 6.43
C LEU A 50 -13.45 -7.89 5.97
N VAL A 51 -12.27 -7.44 5.52
CA VAL A 51 -12.12 -6.11 4.95
C VAL A 51 -12.91 -6.02 3.64
N GLY A 52 -13.95 -5.18 3.60
CA GLY A 52 -14.66 -4.87 2.35
C GLY A 52 -13.71 -4.27 1.31
N LEU A 53 -13.80 -4.71 0.07
CA LEU A 53 -12.98 -4.22 -1.06
C LEU A 53 -13.84 -3.66 -2.19
N SER A 54 -15.10 -3.31 -1.88
CA SER A 54 -15.97 -2.59 -2.80
C SER A 54 -15.34 -1.27 -3.21
N GLU A 55 -15.52 -0.93 -4.48
CA GLU A 55 -15.05 0.33 -5.04
C GLU A 55 -16.07 1.44 -4.78
N GLY A 56 -15.58 2.56 -4.26
CA GLY A 56 -16.37 3.77 -4.07
C GLY A 56 -16.46 4.59 -5.36
N LYS A 57 -17.21 5.69 -5.33
CA LYS A 57 -17.37 6.56 -6.51
C LYS A 57 -16.19 7.52 -6.65
N GLY A 58 -15.60 7.64 -7.85
CA GLY A 58 -14.53 8.61 -8.10
C GLY A 58 -13.88 8.53 -9.49
N LEU A 59 -12.90 9.42 -9.74
CA LEU A 59 -12.03 9.36 -10.93
C LEU A 59 -10.89 8.34 -10.78
N THR A 60 -10.58 7.95 -9.55
CA THR A 60 -9.66 6.86 -9.19
C THR A 60 -10.48 5.63 -8.78
N MET A 61 -9.83 4.60 -8.23
CA MET A 61 -10.50 3.44 -7.59
C MET A 61 -10.43 3.57 -6.05
N PRO A 62 -11.19 4.50 -5.42
CA PRO A 62 -11.24 4.57 -3.96
C PRO A 62 -11.95 3.34 -3.39
N LYS A 63 -11.69 3.02 -2.11
CA LYS A 63 -12.51 2.05 -1.39
C LYS A 63 -13.86 2.70 -1.02
N ASP A 64 -14.93 1.92 -1.07
CA ASP A 64 -16.29 2.40 -0.74
C ASP A 64 -16.38 2.77 0.75
N ASP A 65 -15.95 1.86 1.61
CA ASP A 65 -15.72 2.12 3.03
C ASP A 65 -14.25 2.51 3.27
N PRO A 66 -13.91 3.38 4.23
CA PRO A 66 -12.52 3.60 4.62
C PRO A 66 -11.84 2.29 5.09
N LEU A 67 -10.52 2.18 4.90
CA LEU A 67 -9.75 1.07 5.47
C LEU A 67 -9.36 1.39 6.91
N GLU A 68 -9.84 0.57 7.85
CA GLU A 68 -9.46 0.65 9.26
C GLU A 68 -8.71 -0.61 9.69
N ALA A 69 -7.69 -0.45 10.53
CA ALA A 69 -6.91 -1.55 11.09
C ALA A 69 -6.31 -1.15 12.45
N MET A 70 -6.14 -2.13 13.32
CA MET A 70 -5.37 -1.98 14.54
C MET A 70 -3.89 -2.29 14.24
N CYS A 71 -2.98 -1.46 14.74
CA CYS A 71 -1.54 -1.67 14.62
C CYS A 71 -0.88 -1.65 16.00
N LYS A 72 -0.07 -2.67 16.29
CA LYS A 72 0.75 -2.76 17.52
C LYS A 72 2.23 -2.70 17.12
N PRO A 73 3.04 -1.79 17.70
CA PRO A 73 4.48 -1.80 17.42
C PRO A 73 5.09 -3.17 17.76
N ARG A 74 5.91 -3.71 16.86
CA ARG A 74 6.70 -4.92 17.13
C ARG A 74 7.72 -4.63 18.22
N GLN A 75 8.16 -5.67 18.94
CA GLN A 75 9.10 -5.53 20.06
C GLN A 75 10.40 -4.80 19.69
N ILE A 76 10.92 -5.01 18.48
CA ILE A 76 12.12 -4.32 18.00
C ILE A 76 11.90 -2.80 17.79
N MET A 77 10.66 -2.40 17.55
CA MET A 77 10.26 -1.02 17.30
C MET A 77 9.60 -0.33 18.49
N SER A 78 9.30 -1.05 19.58
CA SER A 78 8.57 -0.52 20.73
C SER A 78 9.22 0.74 21.28
N HIS A 79 10.54 0.72 21.53
CA HIS A 79 11.28 1.87 22.06
C HIS A 79 11.31 3.10 21.13
N PHE A 80 11.24 2.88 19.81
CA PHE A 80 11.29 3.97 18.83
C PHE A 80 9.91 4.60 18.60
N VAL A 81 8.85 3.77 18.60
CA VAL A 81 7.48 4.23 18.32
C VAL A 81 6.82 4.83 19.56
N GLN A 82 7.08 4.31 20.76
CA GLN A 82 6.53 4.86 22.02
C GLN A 82 6.89 6.34 22.19
N THR A 83 8.16 6.68 21.95
CA THR A 83 8.69 8.06 22.05
C THR A 83 8.03 9.04 21.09
N THR A 84 7.37 8.56 20.02
CA THR A 84 6.71 9.42 19.02
C THR A 84 5.23 9.67 19.36
N ILE A 85 4.57 8.76 20.11
CA ILE A 85 3.15 8.91 20.49
C ILE A 85 3.01 9.78 21.76
N ASP A 86 4.01 9.80 22.66
CA ASP A 86 4.01 10.63 23.88
C ASP A 86 4.27 12.15 23.63
N VAL A 87 4.33 12.60 22.37
CA VAL A 87 4.46 14.02 21.99
C VAL A 87 3.17 14.58 21.35
N GLN A 88 2.03 13.90 21.54
CA GLN A 88 0.69 14.46 21.29
C GLN A 88 -0.22 14.38 22.51
#